data_AF-A0A2H6NKE7-F1
#
_entry.id   AF-A0A2H6NKE7-F1
#
_cell.length_a   1.000
_cell.length_b   1.000
_cell.length_c   1.000
_cell.angle_alpha   90.00
_cell.angle_beta   90.00
_cell.angle_gamma   90.00
#
_symmetry.space_group_name_H-M   'P 1'
#
loop_
_entity.id
_entity.type
_entity.pdbx_description
1 polymer ?
#
loop_
_entity_poly.entity_id
_entity_poly.type
_entity_poly.pdbx_seq_one_letter_code
_entity_poly.pdbx_strand_id
1 'polypeptide(L)'
;MLVISTLALVITLLGLSRTLEAAIAASKRENDHWGKNQDRVSEVPQQKLEQQLEPLLLSKQCNIPPDSRFDCAPEKLLSQDECQARGCCYVPVFSKEPWCFFPTNYSSYKITNLTATQTGYTAHLIRSVPSFMPDDIM
;
A
#
# COMPACT_ATOMS: atom_id res chain seq x y z
N MET A 1 18.63 -30.32 -57.24
CA MET A 1 18.99 -29.43 -56.11
C MET A 1 17.80 -28.94 -55.30
N LEU A 2 16.59 -28.77 -55.87
CA LEU A 2 15.39 -28.32 -55.13
C LEU A 2 14.86 -29.33 -54.08
N VAL A 3 15.03 -30.64 -54.32
CA VAL A 3 14.52 -31.72 -53.44
C VAL A 3 15.32 -31.84 -52.13
N ILE A 4 16.62 -31.55 -52.17
CA ILE A 4 17.49 -31.59 -50.98
C ILE A 4 17.21 -30.37 -50.08
N SER A 5 16.95 -29.21 -50.68
CA SER A 5 16.58 -27.99 -49.95
C SER A 5 15.23 -28.12 -49.26
N THR A 6 14.24 -28.75 -49.92
CA THR A 6 12.93 -29.02 -49.31
C THR A 6 13.01 -30.07 -48.19
N LEU A 7 13.81 -31.14 -48.33
CA LEU A 7 14.06 -32.07 -47.22
C LEU A 7 14.74 -31.40 -46.02
N ALA A 8 15.75 -30.55 -46.25
CA ALA A 8 16.44 -29.83 -45.18
C ALA A 8 15.49 -28.88 -44.42
N LEU A 9 14.56 -28.22 -45.13
CA LEU A 9 13.54 -27.35 -44.55
C LEU A 9 12.50 -28.13 -43.73
N VAL A 10 12.11 -29.33 -44.17
CA VAL A 10 11.20 -30.19 -43.41
C VAL A 10 11.87 -30.72 -42.14
N ILE A 11 13.16 -31.08 -42.19
CA ILE A 11 13.91 -31.54 -41.01
C ILE A 11 14.06 -30.42 -39.98
N THR A 12 14.36 -29.18 -40.40
CA THR A 12 14.44 -28.04 -39.47
C THR A 12 13.08 -27.72 -38.86
N LEU A 13 11.99 -27.73 -39.63
CA LEU A 13 10.63 -27.50 -39.11
C LEU A 13 10.18 -28.57 -38.10
N LEU A 14 10.46 -29.85 -38.38
CA LEU A 14 10.19 -30.95 -37.43
C LEU A 14 11.05 -30.84 -36.16
N GLY A 15 12.28 -30.32 -36.28
CA GLY A 15 13.16 -30.03 -35.14
C GLY A 15 12.62 -28.91 -34.24
N LEU A 16 12.16 -27.79 -34.82
CA LEU A 16 11.52 -26.69 -34.07
C LEU A 16 10.23 -27.13 -33.37
N SER A 17 9.47 -28.04 -33.98
CA SER A 17 8.22 -28.57 -33.40
C SER A 17 8.49 -29.32 -32.09
N ARG A 18 9.53 -30.18 -32.10
CA ARG A 18 9.93 -30.98 -30.92
C ARG A 18 10.50 -30.14 -29.78
N THR A 19 11.22 -29.05 -30.09
CA THR A 19 11.72 -28.14 -29.05
C THR A 19 10.61 -27.34 -28.41
N LEU A 20 9.58 -26.96 -29.17
CA LEU A 20 8.39 -26.28 -28.65
C LEU A 20 7.59 -27.17 -27.70
N GLU A 21 7.36 -28.45 -28.06
CA GLU A 21 6.68 -29.43 -27.21
C GLU A 21 7.41 -29.67 -25.88
N ALA A 22 8.74 -29.77 -25.91
CA ALA A 22 9.56 -29.95 -24.71
C ALA A 22 9.52 -28.71 -23.78
N ALA A 23 9.52 -27.49 -24.35
CA ALA A 23 9.40 -26.25 -23.58
C ALA A 23 8.02 -26.11 -22.92
N ILE A 24 6.95 -26.49 -23.62
CA ILE A 24 5.58 -26.49 -23.06
C ILE A 24 5.46 -27.52 -21.92
N ALA A 25 6.08 -28.70 -22.05
CA ALA A 25 6.09 -29.71 -20.99
C ALA A 25 6.87 -29.28 -19.74
N ALA A 26 7.95 -28.50 -19.90
CA ALA A 26 8.71 -27.94 -18.79
C ALA A 26 7.92 -26.88 -18.02
N SER A 27 7.23 -25.97 -18.72
CA SER A 27 6.41 -24.91 -18.11
C SER A 27 5.23 -25.46 -17.29
N LYS A 28 4.68 -26.63 -17.64
CA LYS A 28 3.58 -27.24 -16.89
C LYS A 28 3.97 -27.75 -15.49
N ARG A 29 5.22 -28.19 -15.29
CA ARG A 29 5.66 -28.76 -13.99
C ARG A 29 5.74 -27.73 -12.85
N GLU A 30 5.94 -26.46 -13.15
CA GLU A 30 6.08 -25.41 -12.13
C GLU A 30 4.73 -25.04 -11.48
N ASN A 31 3.62 -25.17 -12.20
CA ASN A 31 2.31 -24.72 -11.74
C ASN A 31 1.54 -25.76 -10.89
N ASP A 32 1.92 -27.03 -10.92
CA ASP A 32 1.23 -28.09 -10.15
C ASP A 32 1.59 -28.10 -8.65
N HIS A 33 2.58 -27.29 -8.22
CA HIS A 33 3.01 -27.24 -6.82
C HIS A 33 2.15 -26.31 -5.95
N TRP A 34 1.51 -25.30 -6.53
CA TRP A 34 0.72 -24.31 -5.78
C TRP A 34 -0.75 -24.73 -5.55
N GLY A 35 -1.25 -25.76 -6.25
CA GLY A 35 -2.68 -26.13 -6.28
C GLY A 35 -3.18 -27.09 -5.20
N LYS A 36 -2.35 -27.56 -4.25
CA LYS A 36 -2.74 -28.65 -3.31
C LYS A 36 -3.10 -28.22 -1.89
N ASN A 37 -3.11 -26.92 -1.58
CA ASN A 37 -3.49 -26.40 -0.26
C ASN A 37 -4.74 -25.50 -0.32
N GLN A 38 -5.60 -25.67 -1.32
CA GLN A 38 -6.83 -24.87 -1.43
C GLN A 38 -7.96 -25.38 -0.50
N ASP A 39 -7.93 -26.65 -0.07
CA ASP A 39 -9.01 -27.29 0.71
C ASP A 39 -8.92 -27.04 2.24
N ARG A 40 -8.03 -26.14 2.69
CA ARG A 40 -7.92 -25.72 4.10
C ARG A 40 -7.98 -24.22 4.31
N VAL A 41 -8.60 -23.49 3.39
CA VAL A 41 -9.07 -22.14 3.70
C VAL A 41 -10.47 -22.32 4.27
N SER A 42 -10.58 -22.46 5.58
CA SER A 42 -11.86 -22.27 6.25
C SER A 42 -12.36 -20.88 5.84
N GLU A 43 -13.49 -20.83 5.15
CA GLU A 43 -14.14 -19.57 4.77
C GLU A 43 -14.38 -18.76 6.05
N VAL A 44 -13.53 -17.77 6.27
CA VAL A 44 -13.75 -16.78 7.34
C VAL A 44 -14.96 -15.98 6.90
N PRO A 45 -16.06 -15.93 7.68
CA PRO A 45 -17.23 -15.16 7.30
C PRO A 45 -16.83 -13.70 7.06
N GLN A 46 -17.12 -13.16 5.86
CA GLN A 46 -16.71 -11.83 5.42
C GLN A 46 -17.03 -10.71 6.43
N GLN A 47 -18.11 -10.89 7.20
CA GLN A 47 -18.55 -9.97 8.26
C GLN A 47 -17.54 -9.78 9.41
N LYS A 48 -16.70 -10.78 9.68
CA LYS A 48 -15.70 -10.73 10.76
C LYS A 48 -14.44 -9.96 10.33
N LEU A 49 -14.17 -9.87 9.02
CA LEU A 49 -12.99 -9.19 8.51
C LEU A 49 -13.16 -7.66 8.57
N GLU A 50 -14.31 -7.13 8.16
CA GLU A 50 -14.60 -5.68 8.23
C GLU A 50 -14.60 -5.18 9.68
N GLN A 51 -15.12 -5.98 10.61
CA GLN A 51 -15.24 -5.61 12.02
C GLN A 51 -13.92 -5.68 12.80
N GLN A 52 -12.92 -6.41 12.29
CA GLN A 52 -11.57 -6.50 12.85
C GLN A 52 -10.52 -5.67 12.10
N LEU A 53 -10.82 -5.22 10.87
CA LEU A 53 -9.88 -4.45 10.05
C LEU A 53 -9.81 -2.97 10.47
N GLU A 54 -10.92 -2.36 10.86
CA GLU A 54 -10.97 -0.97 11.34
C GLU A 54 -10.11 -0.74 12.61
N PRO A 55 -10.18 -1.58 13.67
CA PRO A 55 -9.29 -1.47 14.83
C PRO A 55 -7.82 -1.68 14.48
N LEU A 56 -7.52 -2.57 13.54
CA LEU A 56 -6.15 -2.88 13.13
C LEU A 56 -5.54 -1.77 12.27
N LEU A 57 -6.34 -1.13 11.41
CA LEU A 57 -5.92 0.03 10.64
C LEU A 57 -5.69 1.23 11.57
N LEU A 58 -6.61 1.53 12.50
CA LEU A 58 -6.40 2.55 13.54
C LEU A 58 -5.13 2.25 14.36
N SER A 59 -4.91 0.99 14.72
CA SER A 59 -3.71 0.59 15.44
C SER A 59 -2.42 0.76 14.62
N LYS A 60 -2.44 0.55 13.31
CA LYS A 60 -1.24 0.72 12.47
C LYS A 60 -0.89 2.20 12.29
N GLN A 61 -1.90 3.03 12.04
CA GLN A 61 -1.73 4.48 11.86
C GLN A 61 -1.20 5.16 13.13
N CYS A 62 -1.56 4.60 14.29
CA CYS A 62 -1.18 5.08 15.62
C CYS A 62 0.04 4.38 16.23
N ASN A 63 0.68 3.44 15.51
CA ASN A 63 1.89 2.77 15.99
C ASN A 63 3.14 3.64 15.73
N ILE A 64 3.22 4.77 16.44
CA ILE A 64 4.33 5.73 16.34
C ILE A 64 5.12 5.70 17.66
N PRO A 65 6.45 5.46 17.62
CA PRO A 65 7.31 5.54 18.80
C PRO A 65 7.14 6.87 19.53
N PRO A 66 7.09 6.90 20.89
CA PRO A 66 6.82 8.12 21.65
C PRO A 66 7.64 9.33 21.22
N ASP A 67 8.94 9.14 21.03
CA ASP A 67 9.93 10.15 20.63
C ASP A 67 9.74 10.69 19.19
N SER A 68 8.98 9.98 18.35
CA SER A 68 8.63 10.38 16.98
C SER A 68 7.23 10.97 16.86
N ARG A 69 6.51 11.15 17.98
CA ARG A 69 5.15 11.69 17.97
C ARG A 69 5.16 13.21 17.85
N PHE A 70 4.35 13.71 16.92
CA PHE A 70 4.04 15.13 16.82
C PHE A 70 2.71 15.42 17.51
N ASP A 71 2.71 16.39 18.40
CA ASP A 71 1.55 16.75 19.21
C ASP A 71 0.39 17.28 18.35
N CYS A 72 -0.79 16.68 18.51
CA CYS A 72 -2.02 17.09 17.82
C CYS A 72 -2.91 18.02 18.67
N ALA A 73 -2.50 18.31 19.91
CA ALA A 73 -3.18 19.27 20.76
C ALA A 73 -2.19 20.23 21.44
N PRO A 74 -1.35 20.94 20.66
CA PRO A 74 -0.33 21.82 21.22
C PRO A 74 -0.91 22.99 22.05
N GLU A 75 -2.19 23.31 21.86
CA GLU A 75 -2.85 24.43 22.54
C GLU A 75 -3.51 24.05 23.88
N LYS A 76 -3.86 22.77 24.10
CA LYS A 76 -4.49 22.30 25.35
C LYS A 76 -4.44 20.79 25.50
N LEU A 77 -4.57 20.31 26.73
CA LEU A 77 -4.78 18.88 26.99
C LEU A 77 -6.20 18.47 26.55
N LEU A 78 -6.29 17.34 25.83
CA LEU A 78 -7.54 16.74 25.38
C LEU A 78 -7.81 15.43 26.11
N SER A 79 -9.08 15.16 26.35
CA SER A 79 -9.55 13.80 26.60
C SER A 79 -9.29 12.90 25.39
N GLN A 80 -9.38 11.58 25.60
CA GLN A 80 -9.26 10.61 24.51
C GLN A 80 -10.26 10.90 23.38
N ASP A 81 -11.52 11.14 23.72
CA ASP A 81 -12.59 11.38 22.75
C ASP A 81 -12.38 12.68 21.97
N GLU A 82 -11.96 13.77 22.64
CA GLU A 82 -11.64 15.03 21.97
C GLU A 82 -10.44 14.90 21.03
N CYS A 83 -9.42 14.12 21.40
CA CYS A 83 -8.27 13.84 20.54
C CYS A 83 -8.68 13.05 19.29
N GLN A 84 -9.48 12.00 19.48
CA GLN A 84 -9.95 11.16 18.38
C GLN A 84 -10.94 11.90 17.48
N ALA A 85 -11.73 12.83 18.01
CA ALA A 85 -12.60 13.71 17.24
C ALA A 85 -11.83 14.65 16.28
N ARG A 86 -10.55 14.93 16.57
CA ARG A 86 -9.64 15.62 15.64
C ARG A 86 -9.08 14.70 14.55
N GLY A 87 -9.40 13.41 14.57
CA GLY A 87 -8.78 12.41 13.70
C GLY A 87 -7.36 12.04 14.15
N CYS A 88 -7.03 12.23 15.43
CA CYS A 88 -5.72 11.95 15.99
C CYS A 88 -5.66 10.68 16.84
N CYS A 89 -4.45 10.23 17.12
CA CYS A 89 -4.17 9.05 17.93
C CYS A 89 -4.05 9.42 19.40
N TYR A 90 -4.63 8.59 20.28
CA TYR A 90 -4.49 8.74 21.72
C TYR A 90 -3.85 7.49 22.35
N VAL A 91 -2.61 7.60 22.80
CA VAL A 91 -1.89 6.50 23.47
C VAL A 91 -1.12 7.05 24.68
N PRO A 92 -1.56 6.76 25.91
CA PRO A 92 -0.88 7.21 27.12
C PRO A 92 0.56 6.70 27.22
N VAL A 93 1.45 7.56 27.71
CA VAL A 93 2.86 7.23 28.00
C VAL A 93 3.27 7.84 29.35
N PHE A 94 4.24 7.22 30.02
CA PHE A 94 4.76 7.68 31.31
C PHE A 94 5.78 8.82 31.20
N SER A 95 6.17 9.17 29.98
CA SER A 95 7.20 10.15 29.67
C SER A 95 6.55 11.48 29.21
N LYS A 96 7.36 12.43 28.69
CA LYS A 96 6.89 13.80 28.39
C LYS A 96 6.26 13.94 27.00
N GLU A 97 6.32 12.88 26.20
CA GLU A 97 5.84 12.83 24.83
C GLU A 97 4.30 12.86 24.78
N PRO A 98 3.71 13.38 23.69
CA PRO A 98 2.29 13.64 23.64
C PRO A 98 1.48 12.33 23.65
N TRP A 99 0.40 12.37 24.42
CA TRP A 99 -0.61 11.31 24.43
C TRP A 99 -1.51 11.43 23.20
N CYS A 100 -1.85 12.65 22.80
CA CYS A 100 -2.60 12.97 21.59
C CYS A 100 -1.65 13.40 20.46
N PHE A 101 -1.55 12.61 19.39
CA PHE A 101 -0.56 12.86 18.33
C PHE A 101 -1.11 12.56 16.94
N PHE A 102 -0.49 13.15 15.92
CA PHE A 102 -0.91 12.94 14.53
C PHE A 102 -0.62 11.50 14.05
N PRO A 103 -1.58 10.79 13.44
CA PRO A 103 -1.34 9.51 12.77
C PRO A 103 -0.46 9.68 11.53
N THR A 104 0.13 8.58 11.07
CA THR A 104 0.99 8.58 9.86
C THR A 104 0.26 8.98 8.57
N ASN A 105 -1.06 8.86 8.53
CA ASN A 105 -1.89 9.23 7.39
C ASN A 105 -2.79 10.45 7.67
N TYR A 106 -2.44 11.27 8.66
CA TYR A 106 -3.19 12.50 8.95
C TYR A 106 -3.31 13.35 7.67
N SER A 107 -4.50 13.87 7.41
CA SER A 107 -4.75 14.65 6.19
C SER A 107 -3.89 15.91 6.21
N SER A 108 -2.95 16.01 5.27
CA SER A 108 -2.10 17.17 5.04
C SER A 108 -2.31 17.71 3.63
N TYR A 109 -1.59 18.78 3.28
CA TYR A 109 -1.57 19.29 1.92
C TYR A 109 -0.96 18.27 0.96
N LYS A 110 -1.54 18.19 -0.23
CA LYS A 110 -0.99 17.48 -1.38
C LYS A 110 -0.36 18.48 -2.33
N ILE A 111 0.84 18.14 -2.80
CA ILE A 111 1.53 18.90 -3.84
C ILE A 111 0.89 18.56 -5.20
N THR A 112 0.57 19.59 -5.95
CA THR A 112 0.07 19.52 -7.33
C THR A 112 0.78 20.56 -8.19
N ASN A 113 0.74 20.41 -9.52
CA ASN A 113 1.32 21.37 -10.48
C ASN A 113 2.79 21.76 -10.19
N LEU A 114 3.62 20.80 -9.74
CA LEU A 114 5.04 21.03 -9.46
C LEU A 114 5.79 21.33 -10.77
N THR A 115 6.37 22.51 -10.87
CA THR A 115 7.06 23.01 -12.07
C THR A 115 8.44 23.53 -11.70
N ALA A 116 9.46 23.09 -12.43
CA ALA A 116 10.81 23.63 -12.30
C ALA A 116 10.89 25.02 -12.93
N THR A 117 11.63 25.91 -12.29
CA THR A 117 11.91 27.27 -12.74
C THR A 117 13.42 27.48 -12.74
N GLN A 118 13.89 28.60 -13.30
CA GLN A 118 15.32 28.90 -13.31
C GLN A 118 15.92 29.06 -11.90
N THR A 119 15.10 29.41 -10.90
CA THR A 119 15.54 29.70 -9.52
C THR A 119 15.04 28.68 -8.49
N GLY A 120 14.38 27.60 -8.90
CA GLY A 120 13.82 26.61 -7.98
C GLY A 120 12.56 25.95 -8.53
N TYR A 121 11.53 25.82 -7.71
CA TYR A 121 10.26 25.17 -8.09
C TYR A 121 9.07 26.02 -7.67
N THR A 122 8.00 25.94 -8.44
CA THR A 122 6.67 26.41 -8.06
C THR A 122 5.74 25.21 -7.95
N ALA A 123 4.79 25.25 -7.02
CA ALA A 123 3.79 24.20 -6.85
C ALA A 123 2.51 24.76 -6.24
N HIS A 124 1.42 24.02 -6.40
CA HIS A 124 0.16 24.27 -5.73
C HIS A 124 0.01 23.29 -4.57
N LEU A 125 -0.36 23.79 -3.41
CA LEU A 125 -0.65 22.97 -2.22
C LEU A 125 -2.15 22.96 -2.03
N ILE A 126 -2.75 21.77 -1.99
CA ILE A 126 -4.20 21.61 -1.82
C ILE A 126 -4.47 20.72 -0.62
N ARG A 127 -5.36 21.16 0.28
CA ARG A 127 -5.87 20.36 1.38
C ARG A 127 -7.31 19.97 1.09
N SER A 128 -7.64 18.69 1.21
CA SER A 128 -8.99 18.19 0.88
C SER A 128 -9.92 18.11 2.09
N VAL A 129 -9.36 18.07 3.30
CA VAL A 129 -10.11 17.94 4.56
C VAL A 129 -9.65 19.03 5.51
N PRO A 130 -10.55 19.86 6.07
CA PRO A 130 -10.18 20.85 7.08
C PRO A 130 -9.48 20.19 8.27
N SER A 131 -8.54 20.90 8.86
CA SER A 131 -7.99 20.60 10.17
C SER A 131 -8.95 21.07 11.27
N PHE A 132 -8.50 20.93 12.52
CA PHE A 132 -9.20 21.47 13.69
C PHE A 132 -8.91 22.97 13.93
N MET A 133 -8.03 23.58 13.13
CA MET A 133 -7.70 25.00 13.24
C MET A 133 -8.77 25.87 12.53
N PRO A 134 -9.06 27.07 13.06
CA PRO A 134 -9.94 28.01 12.36
C PRO A 134 -9.27 28.52 11.08
N ASP A 135 -10.10 28.82 10.07
CA ASP A 135 -9.71 29.50 8.83
C ASP A 135 -8.61 28.81 8.00
N ASP A 136 -8.70 27.49 7.84
CA ASP A 136 -7.79 26.73 6.94
C ASP A 136 -7.82 27.27 5.50
N ILE A 137 -6.63 27.43 4.92
CA ILE A 137 -6.45 27.80 3.51
C ILE A 137 -6.37 26.52 2.68
N MET A 138 -7.45 26.15 2.01
CA MET A 138 -7.58 24.84 1.36
C MET A 138 -6.96 24.77 -0.05
#